data_AF-A0A7M1AW90-F1
#
_entry.id   AF-A0A7M1AW90-F1
#
_cell.length_a   1.000
_cell.length_b   1.000
_cell.length_c   1.000
_cell.angle_alpha   90.00
_cell.angle_beta   90.00
_cell.angle_gamma   90.00
#
_symmetry.space_group_name_H-M   'P 1'
#
loop_
_entity.id
_entity.type
_entity.pdbx_description
1 polymer ?
#
loop_
_entity_poly.entity_id
_entity_poly.type
_entity_poly.pdbx_seq_one_letter_code
_entity_poly.pdbx_strand_id
1 'polypeptide(L)'
;MKKFFTSVILTTTLVTLLNADSQPSNIELLAKELNLYAGSKASIQWKRVFSSPRHLKRYKLENLDQHTRDQLEEYLINHAADSEQPIVPGIL
;
A
#
# COMPACT_ATOMS: atom_id res chain seq x y z
N MET A 1 -59.33 -21.64 -7.51
CA MET A 1 -58.52 -20.73 -8.35
C MET A 1 -58.02 -19.57 -7.50
N LYS A 2 -56.71 -19.41 -7.37
CA LYS A 2 -55.98 -18.13 -7.32
C LYS A 2 -54.50 -18.48 -7.24
N LYS A 3 -53.86 -18.34 -8.40
CA LYS A 3 -52.42 -18.52 -8.59
C LYS A 3 -51.72 -17.33 -7.94
N PHE A 4 -51.00 -17.53 -6.86
CA PHE A 4 -50.04 -16.55 -6.34
C PHE A 4 -48.64 -16.97 -6.79
N PHE A 5 -48.40 -16.80 -8.09
CA PHE A 5 -47.06 -16.79 -8.66
C PHE A 5 -46.61 -15.34 -8.70
N THR A 6 -45.76 -14.90 -7.76
CA THR A 6 -44.64 -13.97 -7.99
C THR A 6 -44.00 -13.57 -6.67
N SER A 7 -42.67 -13.49 -6.69
CA SER A 7 -41.82 -12.80 -5.71
C SER A 7 -41.33 -13.58 -4.48
N VAL A 8 -40.63 -14.71 -4.70
CA VAL A 8 -39.61 -15.19 -3.74
C VAL A 8 -38.42 -15.78 -4.51
N ILE A 9 -37.79 -14.97 -5.36
CA ILE A 9 -36.47 -15.30 -5.95
C ILE A 9 -35.65 -14.02 -6.02
N LEU A 10 -35.25 -13.49 -4.87
CA LEU A 10 -34.16 -12.49 -4.77
C LEU A 10 -33.94 -12.20 -3.28
N THR A 11 -32.90 -12.76 -2.65
CA THR A 11 -32.21 -12.19 -1.46
C THR A 11 -31.16 -13.12 -0.82
N THR A 12 -30.75 -14.24 -1.43
CA THR A 12 -29.77 -15.15 -0.80
C THR A 12 -28.52 -15.46 -1.62
N THR A 13 -28.00 -14.50 -2.38
CA THR A 13 -26.64 -14.61 -2.96
C THR A 13 -26.01 -13.22 -3.11
N LEU A 14 -25.61 -12.56 -2.02
CA LEU A 14 -24.73 -11.39 -2.12
C LEU A 14 -23.96 -11.08 -0.83
N VAL A 15 -23.18 -12.01 -0.29
CA VAL A 15 -22.11 -11.67 0.68
C VAL A 15 -20.94 -12.65 0.56
N THR A 16 -20.24 -12.65 -0.58
CA THR A 16 -18.95 -13.36 -0.72
C THR A 16 -17.97 -12.58 -1.58
N LEU A 17 -17.83 -11.28 -1.33
CA LEU A 17 -16.79 -10.46 -1.94
C LEU A 17 -16.19 -9.60 -0.84
N LEU A 18 -14.87 -9.45 -0.86
CA LEU A 18 -14.03 -8.64 0.04
C LEU A 18 -13.37 -9.39 1.21
N ASN A 19 -12.77 -10.55 0.90
CA ASN A 19 -11.49 -10.89 1.53
C ASN A 19 -10.44 -10.90 0.41
N ALA A 20 -10.07 -9.71 -0.05
CA ALA A 20 -8.83 -9.56 -0.79
C ALA A 20 -7.72 -9.63 0.27
N ASP A 21 -7.27 -10.84 0.56
CA ASP A 21 -6.04 -11.08 1.30
C ASP A 21 -4.91 -10.55 0.39
N SER A 22 -4.57 -9.27 0.57
CA SER A 22 -3.63 -8.58 -0.31
C SER A 22 -2.24 -9.15 -0.04
N GLN A 23 -1.80 -10.07 -0.89
CA GLN A 23 -0.39 -10.43 -0.95
C GLN A 23 0.43 -9.14 -1.08
N PRO A 24 1.52 -8.99 -0.31
CA PRO A 24 2.31 -7.78 -0.35
C PRO A 24 2.79 -7.54 -1.78
N SER A 25 2.60 -6.32 -2.27
CA SER A 25 3.09 -5.95 -3.60
C SER A 25 4.62 -6.08 -3.67
N ASN A 26 5.18 -6.26 -4.87
CA ASN A 26 6.64 -6.31 -5.04
C ASN A 26 7.36 -5.09 -4.43
N ILE A 27 6.70 -3.92 -4.40
CA ILE A 27 7.25 -2.70 -3.83
C ILE A 27 7.23 -2.69 -2.30
N GLU A 28 6.19 -3.27 -1.69
CA GLU A 28 6.14 -3.45 -0.23
C GLU A 28 7.26 -4.39 0.24
N LEU A 29 7.49 -5.49 -0.48
CA LEU A 29 8.58 -6.42 -0.20
C LEU A 29 9.94 -5.72 -0.32
N LEU A 30 10.15 -4.95 -1.39
CA LEU A 30 11.37 -4.16 -1.57
C LEU A 30 11.58 -3.16 -0.42
N ALA A 31 10.53 -2.45 0.00
CA ALA A 31 10.60 -1.53 1.13
C ALA A 31 11.05 -2.25 2.41
N LYS A 32 10.53 -3.46 2.67
CA LYS A 32 10.94 -4.31 3.79
C LYS A 32 12.40 -4.75 3.68
N GLU A 33 12.84 -5.23 2.51
CA GLU A 33 14.23 -5.63 2.26
C GLU A 33 15.23 -4.47 2.48
N LEU A 34 14.83 -3.27 2.10
CA LEU A 34 15.60 -2.04 2.31
C LEU A 34 15.46 -1.45 3.72
N ASN A 35 14.67 -2.07 4.60
CA ASN A 35 14.34 -1.58 5.95
C ASN A 35 13.72 -0.17 5.95
N LEU A 36 12.86 0.11 4.97
CA LEU A 36 12.12 1.36 4.82
C LEU A 36 10.67 1.15 5.24
N TYR A 37 10.36 1.48 6.50
CA TYR A 37 9.00 1.38 7.03
C TYR A 37 8.24 2.67 6.76
N ALA A 38 7.19 2.63 5.93
CA ALA A 38 6.49 3.83 5.45
C ALA A 38 6.05 4.78 6.59
N GLY A 39 5.38 4.29 7.63
CA GLY A 39 4.98 5.14 8.77
C GLY A 39 6.09 5.50 9.76
N SER A 40 7.37 5.20 9.47
CA SER A 40 8.49 5.70 10.28
C SER A 40 8.80 7.18 10.04
N LYS A 41 8.21 7.78 9.00
CA LYS A 41 8.43 9.17 8.60
C LYS A 41 7.15 9.81 8.08
N ALA A 42 7.11 11.13 8.14
CA ALA A 42 6.10 11.94 7.45
C ALA A 42 6.39 11.99 5.93
N SER A 43 5.35 12.26 5.14
CA SER A 43 5.38 12.31 3.67
C SER A 43 6.47 13.25 3.16
N ILE A 44 6.62 14.43 3.76
CA ILE A 44 7.64 15.41 3.36
C ILE A 44 9.07 14.93 3.67
N GLN A 45 9.23 14.11 4.71
CA GLN A 45 10.53 13.53 5.04
C GLN A 45 10.90 12.44 4.04
N TRP A 46 9.93 11.65 3.56
CA TRP A 46 10.15 10.71 2.46
C TRP A 46 10.54 11.44 1.17
N LYS A 47 9.82 12.49 0.75
CA LYS A 47 10.22 13.30 -0.42
C LYS A 47 11.67 13.78 -0.35
N ARG A 48 12.15 14.19 0.83
CA ARG A 48 13.56 14.60 1.04
C ARG A 48 14.55 13.46 0.85
N VAL A 49 14.16 12.21 1.15
CA VAL A 49 15.01 11.03 0.93
C VAL A 49 15.26 10.82 -0.56
N PHE A 50 14.23 11.00 -1.39
CA PHE A 50 14.31 10.80 -2.84
C PHE A 50 14.88 12.02 -3.59
N SER A 51 14.85 13.21 -2.99
CA SER A 51 15.26 14.45 -3.65
C SER A 51 16.77 14.71 -3.74
N SER A 52 17.65 13.87 -3.17
CA SER A 52 19.09 14.14 -3.22
C SER A 52 19.96 12.88 -3.34
N PRO A 53 21.06 12.92 -4.14
CA PRO A 53 21.97 11.79 -4.29
C PRO A 53 22.56 11.28 -2.97
N ARG A 54 22.83 12.20 -2.03
CA ARG A 54 23.35 11.85 -0.71
C ARG A 54 22.39 10.94 0.06
N HIS A 55 21.09 11.25 0.02
CA HIS A 55 20.08 10.44 0.68
C HIS A 55 19.83 9.14 -0.08
N LEU A 56 19.75 9.16 -1.40
CA LEU A 56 19.63 7.93 -2.19
C LEU A 56 20.72 6.92 -1.80
N LYS A 57 21.98 7.38 -1.74
CA LYS A 57 23.11 6.56 -1.26
C LYS A 57 22.96 6.03 0.16
N ARG A 58 22.49 6.88 1.08
CA ARG A 58 22.29 6.49 2.49
C ARG A 58 21.27 5.36 2.63
N TYR A 59 20.24 5.35 1.79
CA TYR A 59 19.15 4.40 1.81
C TYR A 59 19.28 3.30 0.74
N LYS A 60 20.43 3.19 0.05
CA LYS A 60 20.73 2.19 -0.99
C LYS A 60 19.80 2.27 -2.22
N LEU A 61 19.19 3.42 -2.46
CA LEU A 61 18.22 3.66 -3.54
C LEU A 61 18.89 3.99 -4.88
N GLU A 62 20.17 4.33 -4.87
CA GLU A 62 20.97 4.64 -6.07
C GLU A 62 21.16 3.43 -6.99
N ASN A 63 21.05 2.21 -6.44
CA ASN A 63 21.20 0.96 -7.20
C ASN A 63 19.91 0.53 -7.92
N LEU A 64 18.79 1.17 -7.59
CA LEU A 64 17.50 0.92 -8.24
C LEU A 64 17.44 1.72 -9.55
N ASP A 65 16.70 1.21 -10.53
CA ASP A 65 16.33 2.01 -11.68
C ASP A 65 15.33 3.13 -11.28
N GLN A 66 15.13 4.10 -12.16
CA GLN A 66 14.28 5.26 -11.84
C GLN A 66 12.83 4.86 -11.61
N HIS A 67 12.28 3.94 -12.41
CA HIS A 67 10.88 3.54 -12.30
C HIS A 67 10.62 2.84 -10.95
N THR A 68 11.51 1.93 -10.54
CA THR A 68 11.41 1.27 -9.23
C THR A 68 11.52 2.28 -8.07
N ARG A 69 12.38 3.29 -8.19
CA ARG A 69 12.45 4.38 -7.20
C ARG A 69 11.16 5.16 -7.10
N ASP A 70 10.55 5.52 -8.23
CA ASP A 70 9.32 6.31 -8.26
C ASP A 70 8.17 5.55 -7.59
N GLN A 71 8.03 4.25 -7.89
CA GLN A 71 7.03 3.39 -7.26
C GLN A 71 7.25 3.24 -5.75
N LEU A 72 8.52 3.11 -5.32
CA LEU A 72 8.87 3.03 -3.91
C LEU A 72 8.63 4.35 -3.17
N GLU A 73 8.93 5.50 -3.79
CA GLU A 73 8.63 6.82 -3.23
C GLU A 73 7.12 6.99 -3.02
N GLU A 74 6.32 6.67 -4.04
CA GLU A 74 4.86 6.72 -3.96
C GLU A 74 4.32 5.84 -2.83
N TYR A 75 4.78 4.58 -2.77
CA TYR A 75 4.37 3.65 -1.72
C TYR A 75 4.67 4.20 -0.32
N LEU A 76 5.88 4.72 -0.09
CA LEU A 76 6.29 5.24 1.21
C LEU A 76 5.54 6.51 1.62
N ILE A 77 5.18 7.37 0.66
CA ILE A 77 4.39 8.58 0.90
C ILE A 77 2.93 8.23 1.19
N ASN A 78 2.32 7.34 0.40
CA ASN A 78 0.92 6.96 0.55
C ASN A 78 0.62 6.25 1.88
N HIS A 79 1.66 5.67 2.50
CA HIS A 79 1.59 4.99 3.79
C HIS A 79 2.41 5.67 4.90
N ALA A 80 2.78 6.94 4.68
CA ALA A 80 3.53 7.74 5.64
C ALA A 80 2.74 7.98 6.93
N ALA A 81 3.43 8.41 7.99
CA ALA A 81 2.82 8.64 9.30
C ALA A 81 1.70 9.69 9.30
N ASP A 82 1.74 10.64 8.35
CA ASP A 82 0.79 11.73 8.16
C ASP A 82 -0.13 11.52 6.94
N SER A 83 -0.15 10.30 6.37
CA SER A 83 -1.01 9.95 5.24
C SER A 83 -2.41 9.52 5.70
N GLU A 84 -3.32 9.38 4.75
CA GLU A 84 -4.67 8.83 4.99
C GLU A 84 -4.66 7.32 5.29
N GLN A 85 -3.56 6.62 4.96
CA GLN A 85 -3.42 5.16 5.12
C GLN A 85 -2.07 4.79 5.78
N PRO A 86 -1.78 5.29 7.00
CA PRO A 86 -0.47 5.12 7.62
C PRO A 86 -0.21 3.66 7.99
N ILE A 87 1.01 3.17 7.72
CA ILE A 87 1.47 1.87 8.22
C ILE A 87 2.23 2.08 9.55
N VAL A 88 1.68 1.59 10.66
CA VAL A 88 2.32 1.71 11.97
C VAL A 88 3.54 0.78 12.06
N PRO A 89 4.76 1.30 12.30
CA PRO A 89 5.92 0.47 12.51
C PRO A 89 5.74 -0.40 13.77
N GLY A 90 5.97 -1.72 13.64
CA GLY A 90 5.98 -2.65 14.79
C GLY A 90 4.65 -3.31 15.13
N ILE A 91 3.59 -3.11 14.33
CA ILE A 91 2.39 -3.94 14.37
C ILE A 91 2.39 -4.81 13.11
N LEU A 92 3.08 -5.94 13.18
CA LEU A 92 2.96 -7.07 12.25
C LEU A 92 2.92 -8.36 13.07
#